data_AF-A0A0C9XZR6-F1
#
_entry.id   AF-A0A0C9XZR6-F1
#
_cell.length_a   1.000
_cell.length_b   1.000
_cell.length_c   1.000
_cell.angle_alpha   90.00
_cell.angle_beta   90.00
_cell.angle_gamma   90.00
#
_symmetry.space_group_name_H-M   'P 1'
#
loop_
_entity.id
_entity.type
_entity.pdbx_description
1 polymer ?
#
loop_
_entity_poly.entity_id
_entity_poly.type
_entity_poly.pdbx_seq_one_letter_code
_entity_poly.pdbx_strand_id
1 'polypeptide(L)'
;MVDTLLSLLETSKASFVAGLTLSHQILTFENTIVALTDEVEKSCYLAACTKAPHALQLQLLKEWCLNNNLEKFHCKLCVDPDVFTSLIRKLENHPIFSNNSNNPQLPVSVQLAIFLNRVGHYGNGATMEDLAEWAGVLIGMVYNCYCWVMIVLLQLHDNVIHF
;
A
#
# COMPACT_ATOMS: atom_id res chain seq x y z
N MET A 1 -24.00 50.36 35.24
CA MET A 1 -22.75 49.59 35.52
C MET A 1 -23.05 48.11 35.75
N VAL A 2 -24.05 47.78 36.58
CA VAL A 2 -24.48 46.39 36.83
C VAL A 2 -25.05 45.70 35.58
N ASP A 3 -25.88 46.40 34.80
CA ASP A 3 -26.51 45.81 33.59
C ASP A 3 -25.50 45.42 32.51
N THR A 4 -24.40 46.17 32.41
CA THR A 4 -23.29 45.88 31.49
C THR A 4 -22.53 44.61 31.91
N LEU A 5 -22.33 44.39 33.22
CA LEU A 5 -21.69 43.19 33.74
C LEU A 5 -22.57 41.94 33.56
N LEU A 6 -23.89 42.08 33.74
CA LEU A 6 -24.84 40.98 33.53
C LEU A 6 -24.89 40.54 32.07
N SER A 7 -24.89 41.50 31.13
CA SER A 7 -24.87 41.22 29.68
C SER A 7 -23.58 40.51 29.24
N LEU A 8 -22.42 40.92 29.78
CA LEU A 8 -21.14 40.27 29.49
C LEU A 8 -21.07 38.84 30.04
N LEU A 9 -21.65 38.59 31.22
CA LEU A 9 -21.71 37.26 31.81
C LEU A 9 -22.58 36.30 30.97
N GLU A 10 -23.76 36.75 30.53
CA GLU A 10 -24.64 35.95 29.66
C GLU A 10 -23.98 35.68 28.30
N THR A 11 -23.30 36.67 27.72
CA THR A 11 -22.56 36.50 26.46
C THR A 11 -21.41 35.51 26.59
N SER A 12 -20.64 35.58 27.69
CA SER A 12 -19.56 34.64 27.98
C SER A 12 -20.06 33.22 28.22
N LYS A 13 -21.21 33.07 28.87
CA LYS A 13 -21.82 31.76 29.11
C LYS A 13 -22.33 31.14 27.81
N ALA A 14 -22.97 31.94 26.96
CA ALA A 14 -23.44 31.51 25.65
C ALA A 14 -22.28 31.07 24.73
N SER A 15 -21.17 31.82 24.70
CA SER A 15 -19.99 31.45 23.89
C SER A 15 -19.33 30.16 24.38
N PHE A 16 -19.27 29.95 25.71
CA PHE A 16 -18.74 28.73 26.30
C PHE A 16 -19.59 27.50 25.94
N VAL A 17 -20.93 27.60 26.02
CA VAL A 17 -21.85 26.51 25.66
C VAL A 17 -21.80 26.21 24.15
N ALA A 18 -21.69 27.23 23.31
CA ALA A 18 -21.51 27.06 21.86
C ALA A 18 -20.20 26.31 21.54
N GLY A 19 -19.10 26.67 22.20
CA GLY A 19 -17.81 26.00 22.04
C GLY A 19 -17.83 24.52 22.47
N LEU A 20 -18.53 24.21 23.57
CA LEU A 20 -18.70 22.84 24.03
C LEU A 20 -19.53 21.99 23.05
N THR A 21 -20.60 22.59 22.50
CA THR A 21 -21.48 21.93 21.52
C THR A 21 -20.75 21.64 20.21
N LEU A 22 -19.96 22.59 19.71
CA LEU A 22 -19.13 22.41 18.53
C LEU A 22 -18.10 21.29 18.73
N SER A 23 -17.44 21.26 19.90
CA SER A 23 -16.45 20.23 20.22
C SER A 23 -17.07 18.84 20.26
N HIS A 24 -18.28 18.71 20.83
CA HIS A 24 -19.02 17.44 20.83
C HIS A 24 -19.41 16.99 19.41
N GLN A 25 -19.82 17.91 18.55
CA GLN A 25 -20.15 17.60 17.16
C GLN A 25 -18.93 17.12 16.38
N ILE A 26 -17.77 17.76 16.58
CA ILE A 26 -16.50 17.34 15.97
C ILE A 26 -16.14 15.92 16.41
N LEU A 27 -16.16 15.65 17.73
CA LEU A 27 -15.85 14.32 18.25
C LEU A 27 -16.81 13.23 17.72
N THR A 28 -18.10 13.57 17.62
CA THR A 28 -19.11 12.65 17.08
C THR A 28 -18.86 12.36 15.60
N PHE A 29 -18.47 13.38 14.85
CA PHE A 29 -18.14 13.25 13.44
C PHE A 29 -16.89 12.40 13.22
N GLU A 30 -15.82 12.63 13.99
CA GLU A 30 -14.60 11.82 13.96
C GLU A 30 -14.89 10.35 14.25
N ASN A 31 -15.67 10.07 15.30
CA ASN A 31 -16.08 8.70 15.64
C ASN A 31 -16.90 8.04 14.52
N THR A 32 -17.74 8.82 13.83
CA THR A 32 -18.53 8.32 12.69
C THR A 32 -17.64 7.99 11.50
N ILE A 33 -16.64 8.82 11.21
CA ILE A 33 -15.65 8.54 10.15
C ILE A 33 -14.89 7.26 10.46
N VAL A 34 -14.42 7.08 11.70
CA VAL A 34 -13.71 5.86 12.11
C VAL A 34 -14.60 4.63 11.95
N ALA A 35 -15.84 4.69 12.42
CA ALA A 35 -16.79 3.58 12.29
C ALA A 35 -17.09 3.23 10.81
N LEU A 36 -17.28 4.23 9.96
CA LEU A 36 -17.49 4.02 8.51
C LEU A 36 -16.24 3.45 7.85
N THR A 37 -15.04 3.88 8.27
CA THR A 37 -13.77 3.36 7.75
C THR A 37 -13.61 1.88 8.09
N ASP A 38 -13.89 1.50 9.35
CA ASP A 38 -13.89 0.10 9.80
C ASP A 38 -14.93 -0.75 9.05
N GLU A 39 -16.11 -0.19 8.75
CA GLU A 39 -17.18 -0.88 8.04
C GLU A 39 -16.83 -1.10 6.55
N VAL A 40 -16.29 -0.09 5.88
CA VAL A 40 -15.82 -0.19 4.49
C VAL A 40 -14.66 -1.18 4.40
N GLU A 41 -13.71 -1.13 5.35
CA GLU A 41 -12.62 -2.09 5.43
C GLU A 41 -13.18 -3.52 5.56
N LYS A 42 -14.10 -3.77 6.50
CA LYS A 42 -14.74 -5.10 6.67
C LYS A 42 -15.53 -5.55 5.44
N SER A 43 -16.25 -4.64 4.78
CA SER A 43 -17.09 -4.95 3.62
C SER A 43 -16.28 -5.29 2.36
N CYS A 44 -15.11 -4.65 2.18
CA CYS A 44 -14.19 -4.98 1.10
C CYS A 44 -13.67 -6.43 1.17
N TYR A 45 -13.74 -7.09 2.33
CA TYR A 45 -13.36 -8.50 2.48
C TYR A 45 -14.49 -9.50 2.22
N LEU A 46 -15.76 -9.06 2.07
CA LEU A 46 -16.92 -9.95 1.92
C LEU A 46 -17.36 -10.18 0.47
N ALA A 47 -16.94 -9.32 -0.47
CA ALA A 47 -17.21 -9.52 -1.88
C ALA A 47 -16.19 -10.51 -2.48
N ALA A 48 -16.66 -11.71 -2.86
CA ALA A 48 -15.84 -12.66 -3.59
C ALA A 48 -15.44 -12.05 -4.95
N CYS A 49 -14.18 -11.63 -5.07
CA CYS A 49 -13.64 -11.17 -6.35
C CYS A 49 -13.67 -12.34 -7.34
N THR A 50 -14.30 -12.15 -8.50
CA THR A 50 -14.27 -13.11 -9.60
C THR A 50 -12.83 -13.25 -10.07
N LYS A 51 -12.24 -14.41 -9.81
CA LYS A 51 -10.87 -14.73 -10.22
C LYS A 51 -10.77 -14.69 -11.74
N ALA A 52 -10.06 -13.70 -12.27
CA ALA A 52 -9.67 -13.67 -13.68
C ALA A 52 -8.82 -14.92 -13.99
N PRO A 53 -8.89 -15.46 -15.22
CA PRO A 53 -8.05 -16.59 -15.62
C PRO A 53 -6.57 -16.26 -15.39
N HIS A 54 -5.89 -17.11 -14.61
CA HIS A 54 -4.57 -16.83 -14.06
C HIS A 54 -3.47 -17.42 -14.95
N ALA A 55 -2.53 -16.59 -15.41
CA ALA A 55 -1.25 -17.07 -15.92
C ALA A 55 -0.23 -17.05 -14.77
N LEU A 56 0.19 -18.21 -14.30
CA LEU A 56 1.06 -18.35 -13.13
C LEU A 56 2.54 -18.10 -13.48
N GLN A 57 2.84 -17.07 -14.28
CA GLN A 57 4.16 -16.84 -14.85
C GLN A 57 5.21 -16.45 -13.80
N LEU A 58 4.80 -15.93 -12.64
CA LEU A 58 5.70 -15.71 -11.50
C LEU A 58 6.36 -17.00 -10.99
N GLN A 59 5.75 -18.17 -11.17
CA GLN A 59 6.39 -19.44 -10.79
C GLN A 59 7.54 -19.80 -11.74
N LEU A 60 7.44 -19.39 -13.01
CA LEU A 60 8.47 -19.62 -14.02
C LEU A 60 9.77 -18.87 -13.73
N LEU A 61 9.72 -17.83 -12.90
CA LEU A 61 10.88 -17.04 -12.50
C LEU A 61 11.96 -17.90 -11.83
N LYS A 62 11.56 -18.86 -10.99
CA LYS A 62 12.49 -19.84 -10.40
C LYS A 62 13.01 -20.82 -11.45
N GLU A 63 12.14 -21.28 -12.34
CA GLU A 63 12.51 -22.22 -13.41
C GLU A 63 13.48 -21.60 -14.41
N TRP A 64 13.35 -20.31 -14.72
CA TRP A 64 14.26 -19.61 -15.62
C TRP A 64 15.67 -19.50 -15.02
N CYS A 65 15.78 -19.27 -13.71
CA CYS A 65 17.07 -19.31 -13.02
C CYS A 65 17.68 -20.72 -13.05
N LEU A 66 16.88 -21.76 -12.75
CA LEU A 66 17.37 -23.13 -12.68
C LEU A 66 17.79 -23.70 -14.06
N ASN A 67 17.09 -23.31 -15.12
CA ASN A 67 17.33 -23.80 -16.48
C ASN A 67 18.31 -22.91 -17.27
N ASN A 68 19.00 -21.98 -16.61
CA ASN A 68 19.91 -21.00 -17.23
C ASN A 68 19.26 -20.17 -18.37
N ASN A 69 17.95 -19.94 -18.30
CA ASN A 69 17.21 -19.14 -19.27
C ASN A 69 17.18 -17.66 -18.85
N LEU A 70 18.38 -17.07 -18.76
CA LEU A 70 18.58 -15.71 -18.27
C LEU A 70 17.95 -14.66 -19.18
N GLU A 71 17.86 -14.94 -20.50
CA GLU A 71 17.21 -14.03 -21.45
C GLU A 71 15.76 -13.74 -21.05
N LYS A 72 14.98 -14.76 -20.70
CA LYS A 72 13.58 -14.56 -20.26
C LYS A 72 13.49 -13.82 -18.94
N PHE A 73 14.44 -14.07 -18.02
CA PHE A 73 14.50 -13.36 -16.75
C PHE A 73 14.79 -11.87 -16.97
N HIS A 74 15.78 -11.53 -17.79
CA HIS A 74 16.12 -10.15 -18.13
C HIS A 74 14.99 -9.48 -18.92
N CYS A 75 14.40 -10.18 -19.88
CA CYS A 75 13.21 -9.76 -20.61
C CYS A 75 11.94 -9.67 -19.76
N LYS A 76 11.99 -9.92 -18.44
CA LYS A 76 10.86 -9.64 -17.55
C LYS A 76 11.19 -8.74 -16.38
N LEU A 77 12.38 -8.84 -15.79
CA LEU A 77 12.75 -8.06 -14.61
C LEU A 77 13.84 -7.01 -14.87
N CYS A 78 14.50 -7.06 -16.03
CA CYS A 78 15.58 -6.16 -16.42
C CYS A 78 16.76 -6.09 -15.41
N VAL A 79 16.93 -7.13 -14.58
CA VAL A 79 18.00 -7.26 -13.60
C VAL A 79 18.55 -8.67 -13.63
N ASP A 80 19.82 -8.86 -13.24
CA ASP A 80 20.39 -10.19 -13.06
C ASP A 80 19.75 -10.94 -11.87
N PRO A 81 19.62 -12.27 -11.91
CA PRO A 81 19.09 -13.06 -10.80
C PRO A 81 19.83 -12.87 -9.47
N ASP A 82 21.15 -12.66 -9.52
CA ASP A 82 21.97 -12.43 -8.34
C ASP A 82 21.68 -11.07 -7.70
N VAL A 83 21.44 -10.05 -8.53
CA VAL A 83 21.03 -8.71 -8.09
C VAL A 83 19.63 -8.78 -7.50
N PHE A 84 18.70 -9.48 -8.17
CA PHE A 84 17.34 -9.70 -7.67
C PHE A 84 17.34 -10.39 -6.31
N THR A 85 18.12 -11.46 -6.14
CA THR A 85 18.27 -12.17 -4.86
C THR A 85 18.88 -11.27 -3.79
N SER A 86 19.87 -10.48 -4.15
CA SER A 86 20.50 -9.52 -3.24
C SER A 86 19.55 -8.42 -2.79
N LEU A 87 18.67 -7.94 -3.68
CA LEU A 87 17.61 -6.98 -3.35
C LEU A 87 16.61 -7.60 -2.39
N ILE A 88 16.13 -8.82 -2.65
CA ILE A 88 15.22 -9.52 -1.74
C ILE A 88 15.81 -9.59 -0.33
N ARG A 89 17.08 -10.01 -0.19
CA ARG A 89 17.74 -10.10 1.12
C ARG A 89 17.86 -8.76 1.85
N LYS A 90 17.96 -7.65 1.11
CA LYS A 90 17.94 -6.30 1.71
C LYS A 90 16.54 -5.86 2.14
N LEU A 91 15.51 -6.30 1.41
CA LEU A 91 14.13 -5.88 1.61
C LEU A 91 13.37 -6.77 2.60
N GLU A 92 13.73 -8.06 2.75
CA GLU A 92 12.94 -9.07 3.45
C GLU A 92 12.61 -8.75 4.92
N ASN A 93 13.51 -8.03 5.59
CA ASN A 93 13.37 -7.69 7.00
C ASN A 93 12.66 -6.34 7.23
N HIS A 94 12.19 -5.68 6.16
CA HIS A 94 11.55 -4.38 6.29
C HIS A 94 10.12 -4.52 6.83
N PRO A 95 9.73 -3.75 7.87
CA PRO A 95 8.43 -3.92 8.54
C PRO A 95 7.21 -3.70 7.63
N ILE A 96 7.37 -3.01 6.49
CA ILE A 96 6.29 -2.81 5.53
C ILE A 96 5.78 -4.12 4.91
N PHE A 97 6.65 -5.13 4.83
CA PHE A 97 6.33 -6.45 4.29
C PHE A 97 5.79 -7.42 5.36
N SER A 98 5.56 -6.91 6.57
CA SER A 98 4.89 -7.62 7.65
C SER A 98 3.61 -6.87 8.01
N ASN A 99 2.48 -7.58 8.05
CA ASN A 99 1.25 -7.04 8.61
C ASN A 99 0.77 -7.93 9.77
N ASN A 100 0.07 -7.34 10.73
CA ASN A 100 -0.57 -8.07 11.83
C ASN A 100 -1.98 -8.53 11.45
N SER A 101 -2.23 -8.84 10.18
CA SER A 101 -3.54 -9.23 9.69
C SER A 101 -3.65 -10.73 9.47
N ASN A 102 -4.87 -11.26 9.45
CA ASN A 102 -5.14 -12.65 9.11
C ASN A 102 -4.94 -12.95 7.62
N ASN A 103 -4.74 -11.93 6.79
CA ASN A 103 -4.49 -12.06 5.37
C ASN A 103 -2.99 -11.85 5.10
N PRO A 104 -2.23 -12.93 4.82
CA PRO A 104 -0.80 -12.81 4.59
C PRO A 104 -0.52 -11.94 3.37
N GLN A 105 0.42 -11.01 3.50
CA GLN A 105 0.93 -10.26 2.36
C GLN A 105 1.64 -11.20 1.38
N LEU A 106 1.73 -10.78 0.12
CA LEU A 106 2.52 -11.49 -0.88
C LEU A 106 4.00 -11.53 -0.46
N PRO A 107 4.75 -12.62 -0.78
CA PRO A 107 6.18 -12.67 -0.49
C PRO A 107 6.94 -11.51 -1.12
N VAL A 108 7.98 -10.99 -0.45
CA VAL A 108 8.80 -9.86 -0.94
C VAL A 108 9.34 -10.09 -2.35
N SER A 109 9.73 -11.34 -2.67
CA SER A 109 10.17 -11.70 -4.02
C SER A 109 9.09 -11.49 -5.08
N VAL A 110 7.83 -11.77 -4.77
CA VAL A 110 6.69 -11.57 -5.67
C VAL A 110 6.42 -10.08 -5.85
N GLN A 111 6.38 -9.33 -4.75
CA GLN A 111 6.15 -7.89 -4.80
C GLN A 111 7.22 -7.16 -5.60
N LEU A 112 8.50 -7.51 -5.37
CA LEU A 112 9.63 -6.95 -6.10
C LEU A 112 9.59 -7.33 -7.59
N ALA A 113 9.22 -8.58 -7.93
CA ALA A 113 9.10 -9.00 -9.32
C ALA A 113 8.00 -8.22 -10.07
N ILE A 114 6.85 -8.00 -9.43
CA ILE A 114 5.76 -7.17 -9.99
C ILE A 114 6.23 -5.74 -10.21
N PHE A 115 6.91 -5.16 -9.23
CA PHE A 115 7.47 -3.81 -9.32
C PHE A 115 8.47 -3.70 -10.49
N LEU A 116 9.46 -4.59 -10.55
CA LEU A 116 10.51 -4.60 -11.57
C LEU A 116 9.96 -4.83 -12.98
N ASN A 117 8.97 -5.71 -13.13
CA ASN A 117 8.31 -5.93 -14.41
C ASN A 117 7.67 -4.65 -14.94
N ARG A 118 6.96 -3.93 -14.08
CA ARG A 118 6.33 -2.65 -14.45
C ARG A 118 7.35 -1.59 -14.84
N VAL A 119 8.36 -1.36 -14.00
CA VAL A 119 9.35 -0.29 -14.24
C VAL A 119 10.31 -0.64 -15.37
N GLY A 120 10.51 -1.93 -15.64
CA GLY A 120 11.46 -2.42 -16.64
C GLY A 120 10.92 -2.53 -18.07
N HIS A 121 9.63 -2.83 -18.28
CA HIS A 121 9.12 -3.23 -19.60
C HIS A 121 8.30 -2.22 -20.39
N TYR A 122 7.76 -1.15 -19.81
CA TYR A 122 6.73 -0.39 -20.53
C TYR A 122 6.66 1.13 -20.33
N GLY A 123 7.45 1.73 -19.43
CA GLY A 123 7.12 3.08 -18.97
C GLY A 123 5.65 3.15 -18.53
N ASN A 124 4.93 4.24 -18.81
CA ASN A 124 3.50 4.37 -18.47
C ASN A 124 2.53 3.44 -19.25
N GLY A 125 3.03 2.57 -20.14
CA GLY A 125 2.20 1.77 -21.05
C GLY A 125 1.66 0.45 -20.49
N ALA A 126 2.22 -0.08 -19.41
CA ALA A 126 1.71 -1.29 -18.77
C ALA A 126 0.58 -0.94 -17.81
N THR A 127 -0.61 -1.48 -18.08
CA THR A 127 -1.76 -1.29 -17.21
C THR A 127 -1.60 -2.13 -15.93
N MET A 128 -2.32 -1.78 -14.87
CA MET A 128 -2.29 -2.60 -13.64
C MET A 128 -2.97 -3.95 -13.87
N GLU A 129 -3.90 -4.00 -14.82
CA GLU A 129 -4.61 -5.17 -15.30
C GLU A 129 -3.65 -6.18 -15.95
N ASP A 130 -2.78 -5.74 -16.85
CA ASP A 130 -1.78 -6.61 -17.51
C ASP A 130 -0.83 -7.25 -16.49
N LEU A 131 -0.42 -6.47 -15.49
CA LEU A 131 0.46 -6.94 -14.41
C LEU A 131 -0.28 -7.89 -13.47
N ALA A 132 -1.55 -7.63 -13.18
CA ALA A 132 -2.40 -8.49 -12.37
C ALA A 132 -2.60 -9.84 -13.05
N GLU A 133 -2.83 -9.86 -14.37
CA GLU A 133 -2.93 -11.08 -15.17
C GLU A 133 -1.59 -11.83 -15.20
N TRP A 134 -0.48 -11.13 -15.43
CA TRP A 134 0.87 -11.72 -15.46
C TRP A 134 1.27 -12.36 -14.12
N ALA A 135 0.93 -11.71 -13.02
CA ALA A 135 1.25 -12.18 -11.68
C ALA A 135 0.20 -13.14 -11.09
N GLY A 136 -0.99 -13.22 -11.70
CA GLY A 136 -2.11 -13.97 -11.14
C GLY A 136 -2.62 -13.39 -9.82
N VAL A 137 -2.58 -12.06 -9.65
CA VAL A 137 -3.01 -11.36 -8.44
C VAL A 137 -4.14 -10.37 -8.75
N LEU A 138 -4.77 -9.79 -7.72
CA LEU A 138 -5.77 -8.73 -7.93
C LEU A 138 -5.09 -7.40 -8.26
N ILE A 139 -5.76 -6.54 -9.03
CA ILE A 139 -5.28 -5.21 -9.41
C ILE A 139 -4.89 -4.39 -8.18
N GLY A 140 -5.71 -4.42 -7.11
CA GLY A 140 -5.38 -3.75 -5.84
C GLY A 140 -4.12 -4.30 -5.16
N MET A 141 -3.79 -5.59 -5.35
CA MET A 141 -2.54 -6.15 -4.86
C MET A 141 -1.34 -5.66 -5.66
N VAL A 142 -1.47 -5.48 -6.99
CA VAL A 142 -0.41 -4.86 -7.82
C VAL A 142 -0.11 -3.45 -7.32
N TYR A 143 -1.14 -2.66 -7.04
CA TYR A 143 -0.98 -1.30 -6.50
C TYR A 143 -0.23 -1.32 -5.16
N ASN A 144 -0.65 -2.17 -4.21
CA ASN A 144 0.00 -2.27 -2.91
C ASN A 144 1.47 -2.70 -3.02
N CYS A 145 1.77 -3.69 -3.88
CA CYS A 145 3.16 -4.11 -4.15
C CYS A 145 4.00 -2.93 -4.63
N TYR A 146 3.44 -2.13 -5.55
CA TYR A 146 4.15 -0.96 -6.08
C TYR A 146 4.44 0.08 -5.00
N CYS A 147 3.44 0.44 -4.20
CA CYS A 147 3.59 1.38 -3.09
C CYS A 147 4.62 0.89 -2.06
N TRP A 148 4.51 -0.36 -1.61
CA TRP A 148 5.41 -0.89 -0.59
C TRP A 148 6.85 -0.97 -1.07
N VAL A 149 7.10 -1.53 -2.27
CA VAL A 149 8.46 -1.62 -2.81
C VAL A 149 9.06 -0.23 -3.04
N MET A 150 8.28 0.73 -3.56
CA MET A 150 8.74 2.10 -3.76
C MET A 150 9.16 2.77 -2.44
N ILE A 151 8.37 2.62 -1.37
CA ILE A 151 8.68 3.17 -0.05
C ILE A 151 10.01 2.60 0.47
N VAL A 152 10.19 1.27 0.43
CA VAL A 152 11.44 0.67 0.93
C VAL A 152 12.65 1.07 0.10
N LEU A 153 12.50 1.14 -1.23
CA LEU A 153 13.61 1.57 -2.09
C LEU A 153 14.03 3.02 -1.79
N LEU A 154 13.08 3.92 -1.53
CA LEU A 154 13.38 5.29 -1.13
C LEU A 154 14.09 5.34 0.23
N GLN A 155 13.60 4.59 1.22
CA GLN A 155 14.25 4.53 2.54
C GLN A 155 15.66 3.90 2.46
N LEU A 156 15.84 2.89 1.61
CA LEU A 156 17.15 2.28 1.38
C LEU A 156 18.10 3.25 0.66
N HIS A 157 17.59 4.04 -0.28
CA HIS A 157 18.37 5.04 -1.00
C HIS A 157 19.01 6.06 -0.05
N ASP A 158 18.25 6.58 0.91
CA ASP A 158 18.73 7.54 1.92
C ASP A 158 19.86 6.97 2.81
N ASN A 159 19.89 5.64 2.97
CA ASN A 159 20.92 4.94 3.73
C ASN A 159 22.18 4.60 2.92
N VAL A 160 22.10 4.64 1.59
CA VAL A 160 23.19 4.18 0.70
C VAL A 160 23.86 5.36 -0.01
N ILE A 161 23.11 6.40 -0.36
CA ILE A 161 23.62 7.57 -1.07
C ILE A 161 23.62 8.76 -0.12
N HIS A 162 24.81 9.15 0.32
CA HIS A 162 25.05 10.38 1.08
C HIS A 162 25.69 11.42 0.15
N PHE A 163 25.11 12.61 0.06
CA PHE A 163 25.63 13.74 -0.73
C PHE A 163 26.55 14.62 0.11
#